data_AF-A0A7S4MJ01-F1
#
_entry.id   AF-A0A7S4MJ01-F1
#
_cell.length_a   1.000
_cell.length_b   1.000
_cell.length_c   1.000
_cell.angle_alpha   90.00
_cell.angle_beta   90.00
_cell.angle_gamma   90.00
#
_symmetry.space_group_name_H-M   'P 1'
#
loop_
_entity.id
_entity.type
_entity.pdbx_description
1 polymer ?
#
loop_
_entity_poly.entity_id
_entity_poly.type
_entity_poly.pdbx_seq_one_letter_code
_entity_poly.pdbx_strand_id
1 'polypeptide(L)'
;LFVQDNYLSVYPYNASTQTSQKKRQLMHMELASSAADSISDSDLFESIIRREQQWSLMPLHGVLSTIRPAFFIQGTFKSRQSFPAWLGKNSTTRKNHRLLEDVRNHMQSKVSASSSEVCLQYIPSLKRPLSQPLLKGKPEDGVAAVIECMDSYGLSRDDWNAIFDICHFSQFTNPIVAIPSSTKSKFTRMYNKSHKVISSSKGRSAKDKIEPLRAEEDVVDDVSDEEEETQSDTLFKEKKPKKPKKRNTKKRK
;
A
#
# COMPACT_ATOMS: atom_id res chain seq x y z
N LEU A 1 15.19 13.98 8.14
CA LEU A 1 14.99 12.75 7.33
C LEU A 1 16.30 12.11 6.86
N PHE A 2 17.12 12.72 5.99
CA PHE A 2 18.39 12.11 5.53
C PHE A 2 19.32 11.69 6.68
N VAL A 3 19.52 12.57 7.67
CA VAL A 3 20.32 12.25 8.86
C VAL A 3 19.71 11.09 9.64
N GLN A 4 18.39 11.12 9.87
CA GLN A 4 17.69 10.09 10.64
C GLN A 4 17.74 8.69 9.99
N ASP A 5 17.71 8.56 8.66
CA ASP A 5 17.80 7.23 8.03
C ASP A 5 19.25 6.74 7.89
N ASN A 6 20.25 7.64 7.97
CA ASN A 6 21.66 7.30 7.72
C ASN A 6 22.57 7.37 8.96
N TYR A 7 22.14 7.88 10.11
CA TYR A 7 23.02 8.03 11.28
C TYR A 7 23.54 6.67 11.82
N LEU A 8 22.76 5.60 11.68
CA LEU A 8 23.14 4.24 12.11
C LEU A 8 24.14 3.56 11.17
N SER A 9 24.25 4.04 9.93
CA SER A 9 25.15 3.49 8.91
C SER A 9 26.55 4.10 8.99
N VAL A 10 26.95 4.68 10.13
CA VAL A 10 28.28 5.29 10.34
C VAL A 10 29.06 4.53 11.41
N TYR A 11 30.39 4.47 11.26
CA TYR A 11 31.32 4.08 12.32
C TYR A 11 31.84 5.34 13.01
N PRO A 12 31.38 5.64 14.25
CA PRO A 12 31.80 6.85 14.95
C PRO A 12 33.28 6.78 15.33
N TYR A 13 34.01 7.87 15.06
CA TYR A 13 35.43 8.03 15.35
C TYR A 13 35.72 7.82 16.84
N ASN A 14 34.89 8.41 17.71
CA ASN A 14 35.04 8.31 19.16
C ASN A 14 34.97 6.85 19.64
N ALA A 15 34.10 6.03 19.05
CA ALA A 15 34.05 4.60 19.37
C ALA A 15 35.24 3.82 18.79
N SER A 16 35.79 4.24 17.65
CA SER A 16 36.94 3.59 17.00
C SER A 16 38.21 3.60 17.87
N THR A 17 38.35 4.61 18.74
CA THR A 17 39.51 4.75 19.65
C THR A 17 39.64 3.63 20.70
N GLN A 18 38.57 2.85 20.95
CA GLN A 18 38.57 1.84 22.00
C GLN A 18 39.24 0.53 21.57
N THR A 19 40.18 0.04 22.38
CA THR A 19 40.96 -1.18 22.10
C THR A 19 40.10 -2.45 22.11
N SER A 20 39.17 -2.57 23.07
CA SER A 20 38.31 -3.75 23.22
C SER A 20 37.06 -3.65 22.35
N GLN A 21 36.73 -4.73 21.64
CA GLN A 21 35.54 -4.81 20.78
C GLN A 21 34.24 -4.56 21.55
N LYS A 22 34.12 -5.08 22.78
CA LYS A 22 32.92 -4.89 23.61
C LYS A 22 32.73 -3.42 24.00
N LYS A 23 33.83 -2.73 24.36
CA LYS A 23 33.81 -1.29 24.67
C LYS A 23 33.46 -0.45 23.45
N ARG A 24 33.99 -0.81 22.26
CA ARG A 24 33.60 -0.15 20.99
C ARG A 24 32.10 -0.23 20.73
N GLN A 25 31.51 -1.42 20.89
CA GLN A 25 30.08 -1.62 20.66
C GLN A 25 29.24 -0.85 21.67
N LEU A 26 29.60 -0.88 22.96
CA LEU A 26 28.89 -0.12 23.99
C LEU A 26 28.91 1.39 23.68
N MET A 27 30.09 1.94 23.41
CA MET A 27 30.24 3.36 23.08
C MET A 27 29.50 3.74 21.79
N HIS A 28 29.49 2.86 20.78
CA HIS A 28 28.68 3.07 19.58
C HIS A 28 27.19 3.19 19.92
N MET A 29 26.67 2.27 20.73
CA MET A 29 25.26 2.28 21.13
C MET A 29 24.91 3.53 21.93
N GLU A 30 25.80 3.98 22.82
CA GLU A 30 25.61 5.20 23.61
C GLU A 30 25.56 6.47 22.73
N LEU A 31 26.47 6.59 21.76
CA LEU A 31 26.47 7.69 20.79
C LEU A 31 25.24 7.64 19.87
N ALA A 32 24.84 6.44 19.45
CA ALA A 32 23.62 6.23 18.65
C ALA A 32 22.36 6.64 19.43
N SER A 33 22.28 6.29 20.72
CA SER A 33 21.20 6.73 21.60
C SER A 33 21.16 8.25 21.74
N SER A 34 22.32 8.87 22.00
CA SER A 34 22.41 10.33 22.16
C SER A 34 22.00 11.10 20.89
N ALA A 35 22.32 10.55 19.71
CA ALA A 35 21.87 11.11 18.44
C ALA A 35 20.36 10.90 18.23
N ALA A 36 19.83 9.73 18.60
CA ALA A 36 18.40 9.44 18.51
C ALA A 36 17.57 10.37 19.41
N ASP A 37 18.02 10.65 20.63
CA ASP A 37 17.37 11.59 21.55
C ASP A 37 17.32 13.00 20.94
N SER A 38 18.42 13.47 20.35
CA SER A 38 18.46 14.77 19.66
C SER A 38 17.51 14.84 18.46
N ILE A 39 17.39 13.75 17.69
CA ILE A 39 16.44 13.67 16.57
C ILE A 39 15.00 13.68 17.11
N SER A 40 14.72 12.97 18.20
CA SER A 40 13.41 12.96 18.85
C SER A 40 13.01 14.36 19.34
N ASP A 41 13.92 15.05 20.03
CA ASP A 41 13.70 16.45 20.45
C ASP A 41 13.39 17.34 19.25
N SER A 42 14.11 17.15 18.13
CA SER A 42 13.88 17.93 16.92
C SER A 42 12.48 17.73 16.34
N ASP A 43 11.93 16.51 16.38
CA ASP A 43 10.57 16.22 15.87
C ASP A 43 9.49 16.98 16.67
N LEU A 44 9.67 17.14 17.98
CA LEU A 44 8.80 17.96 18.81
C LEU A 44 8.79 19.42 18.34
N PHE A 45 9.96 20.02 18.11
CA PHE A 45 10.05 21.38 17.57
C PHE A 45 9.50 21.46 16.15
N GLU A 46 9.74 20.45 15.30
CA GLU A 46 9.23 20.40 13.94
C GLU A 46 7.69 20.40 13.92
N SER A 47 7.06 19.70 14.86
CA SER A 47 5.61 19.68 15.04
C SER A 47 5.05 21.06 15.41
N ILE A 48 5.74 21.79 16.31
CA ILE A 48 5.36 23.15 16.73
C ILE A 48 5.52 24.12 15.56
N ILE A 49 6.65 24.07 14.85
CA ILE A 49 6.91 24.92 13.68
C ILE A 49 5.80 24.74 12.63
N ARG A 50 5.42 23.49 12.33
CA ARG A 50 4.36 23.22 11.35
C ARG A 50 2.96 23.59 11.84
N ARG A 51 2.64 23.37 13.12
CA ARG A 51 1.31 23.65 13.68
C ARG A 51 1.06 25.14 13.87
N GLU A 52 2.05 25.86 14.41
CA GLU A 52 1.93 27.25 14.84
C GLU A 52 2.61 28.25 13.89
N GLN A 53 3.29 27.76 12.84
CA GLN A 53 4.02 28.58 11.87
C GLN A 53 5.13 29.43 12.50
N GLN A 54 5.70 28.95 13.61
CA GLN A 54 6.75 29.64 14.36
C GLN A 54 8.14 29.37 13.76
N TRP A 55 8.45 30.04 12.66
CA TRP A 55 9.70 29.83 11.90
C TRP A 55 10.97 30.28 12.63
N SER A 56 10.84 31.08 13.70
CA SER A 56 11.97 31.50 14.55
C SER A 56 12.68 30.32 15.24
N LEU A 57 12.01 29.16 15.37
CA LEU A 57 12.58 27.93 15.93
C LEU A 57 13.33 27.09 14.88
N MET A 58 13.31 27.47 13.61
CA MET A 58 13.98 26.72 12.54
C MET A 58 15.50 26.55 12.77
N PRO A 59 16.26 27.56 13.25
CA PRO A 59 17.68 27.37 13.54
C PRO A 59 17.92 26.32 14.62
N LEU A 60 17.09 26.30 15.68
CA LEU A 60 17.17 25.31 16.74
C LEU A 60 16.85 23.90 16.21
N HIS A 61 15.80 23.77 15.40
CA HIS A 61 15.48 22.52 14.71
C HIS A 61 16.65 22.05 13.82
N GLY A 62 17.31 22.95 13.09
CA GLY A 62 18.49 22.63 12.28
C GLY A 62 19.64 22.05 13.12
N VAL A 63 19.94 22.66 14.27
CA VAL A 63 20.97 22.16 15.19
C VAL A 63 20.62 20.78 15.74
N LEU A 64 19.39 20.59 16.22
CA LEU A 64 18.95 19.34 16.86
C LEU A 64 18.73 18.18 15.87
N SER A 65 18.27 18.47 14.65
CA SER A 65 18.00 17.44 13.63
C SER A 65 19.23 17.04 12.82
N THR A 66 20.22 17.93 12.68
CA THR A 66 21.39 17.68 11.80
C THR A 66 22.72 17.77 12.53
N ILE A 67 23.05 18.92 13.12
CA ILE A 67 24.41 19.20 13.64
C ILE A 67 24.74 18.34 14.86
N ARG A 68 23.84 18.32 15.86
CA ARG A 68 24.05 17.58 17.10
C ARG A 68 24.10 16.06 16.89
N PRO A 69 23.19 15.44 16.10
CA PRO A 69 23.31 14.03 15.74
C PRO A 69 24.59 13.71 14.95
N ALA A 70 24.98 14.58 14.01
CA ALA A 70 26.21 14.41 13.23
C ALA A 70 27.47 14.53 14.09
N PHE A 71 27.46 15.37 15.12
CA PHE A 71 28.57 15.49 16.07
C PHE A 71 28.76 14.21 16.88
N PHE A 72 27.68 13.63 17.42
CA PHE A 72 27.77 12.37 18.18
C PHE A 72 28.26 11.21 17.31
N ILE A 73 27.89 11.19 16.03
CA ILE A 73 28.18 10.09 15.11
C ILE A 73 29.13 10.52 13.99
N GLN A 74 30.06 11.42 14.31
CA GLN A 74 31.10 11.80 13.38
C GLN A 74 32.01 10.61 13.06
N GLY A 75 32.26 10.34 11.79
CA GLY A 75 33.11 9.22 11.37
C GLY A 75 32.89 8.78 9.94
N THR A 76 33.17 7.51 9.68
CA THR A 76 33.17 6.94 8.32
C THR A 76 31.86 6.19 8.06
N PHE A 77 31.21 6.48 6.92
CA PHE A 77 30.03 5.73 6.49
C PHE A 77 30.38 4.25 6.18
N LYS A 78 29.57 3.32 6.69
CA LYS A 78 29.61 1.88 6.43
C LYS A 78 29.19 1.55 5.00
N SER A 79 28.24 2.30 4.47
CA SER A 79 27.61 2.08 3.17
C SER A 79 27.29 3.41 2.50
N ARG A 80 26.89 3.34 1.23
CA ARG A 80 26.32 4.50 0.53
C ARG A 80 25.11 5.05 1.30
N GLN A 81 24.97 6.36 1.32
CA GLN A 81 23.81 7.04 1.89
C GLN A 81 22.57 6.67 1.10
N SER A 82 21.56 6.14 1.78
CA SER A 82 20.26 5.84 1.19
C SER A 82 19.36 7.07 1.23
N PHE A 83 18.47 7.15 0.26
CA PHE A 83 17.37 8.11 0.29
C PHE A 83 16.42 7.77 1.44
N PRO A 84 15.79 8.76 2.10
CA PRO A 84 14.91 8.50 3.22
C PRO A 84 13.72 7.60 2.85
N ALA A 85 13.61 6.45 3.51
CA ALA A 85 12.52 5.50 3.32
C ALA A 85 11.21 5.99 3.95
N TRP A 86 11.28 6.96 4.88
CA TRP A 86 10.11 7.49 5.58
C TRP A 86 9.02 8.02 4.64
N LEU A 87 9.38 8.67 3.53
CA LEU A 87 8.40 9.23 2.58
C LEU A 87 7.54 8.14 1.92
N GLY A 88 8.17 7.04 1.51
CA GLY A 88 7.47 5.89 0.95
C GLY A 88 6.57 5.24 2.00
N LYS A 89 7.10 5.00 3.21
CA LYS A 89 6.33 4.43 4.32
C LYS A 89 5.13 5.29 4.72
N ASN A 90 5.27 6.61 4.74
CA ASN A 90 4.19 7.53 5.07
C ASN A 90 3.06 7.49 4.01
N SER A 91 3.41 7.41 2.72
CA SER A 91 2.42 7.24 1.65
C SER A 91 1.69 5.90 1.74
N THR A 92 2.41 4.79 1.98
CA THR A 92 1.79 3.48 2.21
C THR A 92 0.89 3.48 3.46
N THR A 93 1.32 4.13 4.54
CA THR A 93 0.52 4.25 5.78
C THR A 93 -0.80 4.98 5.51
N ARG A 94 -0.76 6.10 4.78
CA ARG A 94 -1.96 6.85 4.38
C ARG A 94 -2.88 6.06 3.46
N LYS A 95 -2.33 5.32 2.50
CA LYS A 95 -3.12 4.40 1.65
C LYS A 95 -3.82 3.35 2.50
N ASN A 96 -3.09 2.69 3.40
CA ASN A 96 -3.64 1.64 4.24
C ASN A 96 -4.70 2.17 5.22
N HIS A 97 -4.54 3.38 5.74
CA HIS A 97 -5.53 4.01 6.60
C HIS A 97 -6.86 4.23 5.86
N ARG A 98 -6.81 4.74 4.62
CA ARG A 98 -8.01 4.95 3.80
C ARG A 98 -8.72 3.63 3.52
N LEU A 99 -7.98 2.60 3.09
CA LEU A 99 -8.55 1.28 2.85
C LEU A 99 -9.17 0.68 4.13
N LEU A 100 -8.54 0.88 5.29
CA LEU A 100 -9.08 0.44 6.58
C LEU A 100 -10.37 1.18 6.94
N GLU A 101 -10.45 2.48 6.66
CA GLU A 101 -11.67 3.27 6.86
C GLU A 101 -12.81 2.80 5.94
N ASP A 102 -12.52 2.51 4.68
CA ASP A 102 -13.50 1.97 3.72
C ASP A 102 -14.07 0.62 4.20
N VAL A 103 -13.19 -0.31 4.58
CA VAL A 103 -13.57 -1.62 5.15
C VAL A 103 -14.42 -1.44 6.40
N ARG A 104 -14.01 -0.55 7.31
CA ARG A 104 -14.77 -0.25 8.54
C ARG A 104 -16.16 0.29 8.22
N ASN A 105 -16.27 1.22 7.27
CA ASN A 105 -17.55 1.84 6.90
C ASN A 105 -18.53 0.79 6.34
N HIS A 106 -18.06 -0.14 5.52
CA HIS A 106 -18.87 -1.26 5.03
C HIS A 106 -19.28 -2.21 6.16
N MET A 107 -18.37 -2.52 7.09
CA MET A 107 -18.65 -3.37 8.25
C MET A 107 -19.58 -2.74 9.31
N GLN A 108 -19.68 -1.40 9.35
CA GLN A 108 -20.34 -0.67 10.43
C GLN A 108 -21.82 -1.06 10.63
N SER A 109 -22.50 -1.53 9.59
CA SER A 109 -23.90 -1.98 9.67
C SER A 109 -24.06 -3.28 10.47
N LYS A 110 -22.99 -4.09 10.55
CA LYS A 110 -22.99 -5.42 11.20
C LYS A 110 -22.17 -5.44 12.48
N VAL A 111 -21.14 -4.60 12.56
CA VAL A 111 -20.14 -4.61 13.63
C VAL A 111 -19.95 -3.20 14.17
N SER A 112 -20.04 -3.07 15.50
CA SER A 112 -19.64 -1.84 16.20
C SER A 112 -18.20 -1.95 16.64
N ALA A 113 -17.27 -1.44 15.82
CA ALA A 113 -15.83 -1.42 16.14
C ALA A 113 -15.14 -0.12 15.69
N SER A 114 -14.10 0.26 16.42
CA SER A 114 -13.19 1.34 16.01
C SER A 114 -12.26 0.89 14.88
N SER A 115 -11.70 1.83 14.12
CA SER A 115 -10.74 1.52 13.05
C SER A 115 -9.56 0.67 13.55
N SER A 116 -9.07 1.00 14.75
CA SER A 116 -7.99 0.25 15.42
C SER A 116 -8.41 -1.17 15.80
N GLU A 117 -9.63 -1.36 16.34
CA GLU A 117 -10.16 -2.70 16.64
C GLU A 117 -10.35 -3.53 15.36
N VAL A 118 -10.79 -2.91 14.27
CA VAL A 118 -10.92 -3.58 12.97
C VAL A 118 -9.56 -4.10 12.47
N CYS A 119 -8.47 -3.30 12.49
CA CYS A 119 -7.16 -3.82 12.06
C CYS A 119 -6.54 -4.81 13.05
N LEU A 120 -6.69 -4.61 14.36
CA LEU A 120 -6.00 -5.45 15.35
C LEU A 120 -6.73 -6.76 15.65
N GLN A 121 -8.06 -6.79 15.62
CA GLN A 121 -8.84 -7.94 16.09
C GLN A 121 -9.61 -8.60 14.94
N TYR A 122 -10.36 -7.82 14.16
CA TYR A 122 -11.23 -8.37 13.13
C TYR A 122 -10.45 -8.86 11.91
N ILE A 123 -9.61 -8.01 11.30
CA ILE A 123 -8.85 -8.36 10.09
C ILE A 123 -8.02 -9.64 10.27
N PRO A 124 -7.21 -9.80 11.33
CA PRO A 124 -6.43 -11.03 11.53
C PRO A 124 -7.33 -12.28 11.68
N SER A 125 -8.48 -12.12 12.32
CA SER A 125 -9.46 -13.19 12.51
C SER A 125 -10.21 -13.54 11.21
N LEU A 126 -10.46 -12.56 10.34
CA LEU A 126 -11.14 -12.71 9.04
C LEU A 126 -10.23 -13.29 7.95
N LYS A 127 -8.92 -13.07 8.01
CA LYS A 127 -7.96 -13.60 7.02
C LYS A 127 -8.07 -15.12 6.85
N ARG A 128 -8.26 -15.87 7.94
CA ARG A 128 -8.38 -17.33 7.89
C ARG A 128 -9.68 -17.83 7.24
N PRO A 129 -10.89 -17.43 7.67
CA PRO A 129 -12.13 -17.86 7.02
C PRO A 129 -12.26 -17.36 5.58
N LEU A 130 -11.64 -16.24 5.21
CA LEU A 130 -11.66 -15.73 3.83
C LEU A 130 -10.65 -16.41 2.89
N SER A 131 -9.61 -17.07 3.42
CA SER A 131 -8.58 -17.73 2.60
C SER A 131 -8.66 -19.26 2.64
N GLN A 132 -8.85 -19.85 3.82
CA GLN A 132 -8.75 -21.30 4.02
C GLN A 132 -9.73 -22.11 3.15
N PRO A 133 -11.01 -21.71 2.97
CA PRO A 133 -11.95 -22.43 2.10
C PRO A 133 -11.52 -22.43 0.63
N LEU A 134 -10.85 -21.36 0.16
CA LEU A 134 -10.37 -21.25 -1.23
C LEU A 134 -9.10 -22.07 -1.48
N LEU A 135 -8.31 -22.35 -0.45
CA LEU A 135 -7.09 -23.15 -0.55
C LEU A 135 -7.34 -24.66 -0.40
N LYS A 136 -8.18 -25.07 0.58
CA LYS A 136 -8.33 -26.48 0.98
C LYS A 136 -9.66 -27.11 0.56
N GLY A 137 -10.67 -26.31 0.24
CA GLY A 137 -12.00 -26.78 -0.09
C GLY A 137 -12.16 -27.20 -1.55
N LYS A 138 -13.32 -27.80 -1.86
CA LYS A 138 -13.76 -27.90 -3.26
C LYS A 138 -13.98 -26.48 -3.80
N PRO A 139 -13.64 -26.19 -5.06
CA PRO A 139 -13.68 -24.82 -5.58
C PRO A 139 -15.05 -24.14 -5.48
N GLU A 140 -16.15 -24.89 -5.60
CA GLU A 140 -17.50 -24.32 -5.60
C GLU A 140 -18.01 -24.10 -4.17
N ASP A 141 -17.92 -25.11 -3.31
CA ASP A 141 -18.28 -25.00 -1.89
C ASP A 141 -17.43 -23.95 -1.16
N GLY A 142 -16.14 -23.88 -1.47
CA GLY A 142 -15.21 -22.91 -0.89
C GLY A 142 -15.53 -21.47 -1.28
N VAL A 143 -15.93 -21.25 -2.54
CA VAL A 143 -16.35 -19.92 -3.00
C VAL A 143 -17.67 -19.50 -2.36
N ALA A 144 -18.64 -20.41 -2.26
CA ALA A 144 -19.92 -20.12 -1.61
C ALA A 144 -19.73 -19.73 -0.13
N ALA A 145 -18.90 -20.47 0.60
CA ALA A 145 -18.60 -20.18 2.01
C ALA A 145 -17.90 -18.83 2.21
N VAL A 146 -17.01 -18.42 1.30
CA VAL A 146 -16.37 -17.10 1.37
C VAL A 146 -17.37 -15.98 1.07
N ILE A 147 -18.24 -16.15 0.07
CA ILE A 147 -19.28 -15.15 -0.24
C ILE A 147 -20.24 -14.98 0.95
N GLU A 148 -20.68 -16.08 1.56
CA GLU A 148 -21.52 -16.04 2.77
C GLU A 148 -20.81 -15.31 3.93
N CYS A 149 -19.52 -15.58 4.13
CA CYS A 149 -18.72 -14.87 5.12
C CYS A 149 -18.65 -13.37 4.81
N MET A 150 -18.41 -12.99 3.56
CA MET A 150 -18.38 -11.59 3.14
C MET A 150 -19.73 -10.90 3.39
N ASP A 151 -20.85 -11.54 3.04
CA ASP A 151 -22.19 -11.02 3.28
C ASP A 151 -22.51 -10.84 4.76
N SER A 152 -22.05 -11.77 5.61
CA SER A 152 -22.28 -11.70 7.06
C SER A 152 -21.65 -10.44 7.69
N TYR A 153 -20.52 -9.98 7.15
CA TYR A 153 -19.81 -8.78 7.59
C TYR A 153 -20.05 -7.56 6.71
N GLY A 154 -20.86 -7.67 5.65
CA GLY A 154 -21.13 -6.58 4.71
C GLY A 154 -19.92 -6.17 3.85
N LEU A 155 -18.99 -7.09 3.61
CA LEU A 155 -17.74 -6.81 2.89
C LEU A 155 -17.95 -6.83 1.38
N SER A 156 -17.39 -5.85 0.69
CA SER A 156 -17.31 -5.83 -0.76
C SER A 156 -16.13 -6.66 -1.28
N ARG A 157 -16.10 -6.89 -2.60
CA ARG A 157 -14.96 -7.48 -3.29
C ARG A 157 -13.67 -6.67 -3.09
N ASP A 158 -13.76 -5.35 -3.09
CA ASP A 158 -12.60 -4.49 -2.92
C ASP A 158 -12.07 -4.58 -1.49
N ASP A 159 -12.97 -4.68 -0.50
CA ASP A 159 -12.61 -4.92 0.90
C ASP A 159 -11.92 -6.28 1.08
N TRP A 160 -12.36 -7.31 0.35
CA TRP A 160 -11.71 -8.61 0.40
C TRP A 160 -10.24 -8.50 0.00
N ASN A 161 -9.91 -7.83 -1.11
CA ASN A 161 -8.51 -7.58 -1.48
C ASN A 161 -7.80 -6.72 -0.42
N ALA A 162 -8.45 -5.64 0.03
CA ALA A 162 -7.90 -4.72 1.03
C ALA A 162 -7.54 -5.44 2.33
N ILE A 163 -8.33 -6.40 2.81
CA ILE A 163 -8.07 -7.16 4.03
C ILE A 163 -6.73 -7.92 3.95
N PHE A 164 -6.33 -8.42 2.78
CA PHE A 164 -5.06 -9.12 2.62
C PHE A 164 -3.88 -8.18 2.35
N ASP A 165 -4.14 -7.00 1.80
CA ASP A 165 -3.12 -5.94 1.63
C ASP A 165 -2.83 -5.21 2.94
N ILE A 166 -3.85 -4.96 3.76
CA ILE A 166 -3.75 -4.28 5.06
C ILE A 166 -3.31 -5.27 6.15
N CYS A 167 -2.67 -4.74 7.19
CA CYS A 167 -2.13 -5.48 8.33
C CYS A 167 -1.25 -6.68 7.84
N HIS A 168 -0.46 -6.45 6.79
CA HIS A 168 0.56 -7.38 6.30
C HIS A 168 1.84 -7.21 7.11
N PHE A 169 2.29 -8.29 7.75
CA PHE A 169 3.56 -8.33 8.44
C PHE A 169 4.57 -8.99 7.51
N SER A 170 5.73 -8.34 7.28
CA SER A 170 6.76 -8.77 6.32
C SER A 170 7.24 -10.23 6.47
N GLN A 171 6.95 -10.89 7.59
CA GLN A 171 7.31 -12.28 7.88
C GLN A 171 6.28 -13.30 7.40
N PHE A 172 5.09 -12.88 6.98
CA PHE A 172 4.00 -13.78 6.59
C PHE A 172 3.65 -13.60 5.11
N THR A 173 3.72 -14.67 4.33
CA THR A 173 3.29 -14.65 2.93
C THR A 173 1.77 -14.48 2.84
N ASN A 174 1.30 -13.62 1.94
CA ASN A 174 -0.13 -13.45 1.72
C ASN A 174 -0.74 -14.75 1.15
N PRO A 175 -1.73 -15.36 1.83
CA PRO A 175 -2.29 -16.65 1.44
C PRO A 175 -3.05 -16.59 0.10
N ILE A 176 -3.46 -15.39 -0.35
CA ILE A 176 -4.09 -15.16 -1.65
C ILE A 176 -3.19 -15.54 -2.83
N VAL A 177 -1.88 -15.43 -2.68
CA VAL A 177 -0.92 -15.74 -3.76
C VAL A 177 -0.97 -17.23 -4.12
N ALA A 178 -1.23 -18.10 -3.14
CA ALA A 178 -1.32 -19.55 -3.33
C ALA A 178 -2.66 -20.03 -3.92
N ILE A 179 -3.66 -19.15 -4.09
CA ILE A 179 -4.97 -19.53 -4.63
C ILE A 179 -4.88 -19.72 -6.14
N PRO A 180 -5.33 -20.86 -6.69
CA PRO A 180 -5.34 -21.12 -8.14
C PRO A 180 -6.13 -20.05 -8.91
N SER A 181 -5.65 -19.67 -10.10
CA SER A 181 -6.33 -18.71 -10.99
C SER A 181 -7.76 -19.15 -11.34
N SER A 182 -7.99 -20.44 -11.54
CA SER A 182 -9.32 -21.01 -11.80
C SER A 182 -10.32 -20.68 -10.69
N THR A 183 -9.90 -20.81 -9.43
CA THR A 183 -10.76 -20.52 -8.26
C THR A 183 -11.04 -19.01 -8.14
N LYS A 184 -10.05 -18.14 -8.42
CA LYS A 184 -10.24 -16.68 -8.43
C LYS A 184 -11.24 -16.23 -9.52
N SER A 185 -11.17 -16.85 -10.70
CA SER A 185 -12.12 -16.59 -11.79
C SER A 185 -13.53 -17.05 -11.42
N LYS A 186 -13.68 -18.23 -10.79
CA LYS A 186 -14.97 -18.72 -10.29
C LYS A 186 -15.56 -17.82 -9.21
N PHE A 187 -14.75 -17.43 -8.22
CA PHE A 187 -15.12 -16.47 -7.18
C PHE A 187 -15.71 -15.19 -7.77
N THR A 188 -15.05 -14.64 -8.79
CA THR A 188 -15.49 -13.41 -9.47
C THR A 188 -16.84 -13.55 -10.14
N ARG A 189 -17.05 -14.64 -10.89
CA ARG A 189 -18.31 -14.89 -11.59
C ARG A 189 -19.47 -15.11 -10.61
N MET A 190 -19.23 -15.84 -9.53
CA MET A 190 -20.25 -16.08 -8.50
C MET A 190 -20.59 -14.80 -7.73
N TYR A 191 -19.59 -14.02 -7.31
CA TYR A 191 -19.80 -12.75 -6.60
C TYR A 191 -20.64 -11.77 -7.44
N ASN A 192 -20.34 -11.61 -8.73
CA ASN A 192 -21.11 -10.71 -9.60
C ASN A 192 -22.54 -11.20 -9.86
N LYS A 193 -22.79 -12.51 -9.75
CA LYS A 193 -24.12 -13.11 -9.88
C LYS A 193 -24.98 -12.89 -8.64
N SER A 194 -24.39 -13.02 -7.44
CA SER A 194 -25.08 -12.82 -6.15
C SER A 194 -25.27 -11.34 -5.83
N HIS A 195 -24.23 -10.54 -6.05
CA HIS A 195 -24.25 -9.11 -5.84
C HIS A 195 -24.32 -8.45 -7.20
N LYS A 196 -25.56 -8.26 -7.68
CA LYS A 196 -25.80 -7.36 -8.80
C LYS A 196 -25.30 -5.99 -8.37
N VAL A 197 -24.10 -5.64 -8.81
CA VAL A 197 -23.61 -4.27 -8.71
C VAL A 197 -24.64 -3.45 -9.46
N ILE A 198 -25.46 -2.70 -8.73
CA ILE A 198 -26.23 -1.63 -9.34
C ILE A 198 -25.15 -0.69 -9.82
N SER A 199 -24.74 -0.85 -11.08
CA SER A 199 -23.94 0.15 -11.77
C SER A 199 -24.75 1.42 -11.59
N SER A 200 -24.29 2.28 -10.68
CA SER A 200 -24.80 3.63 -10.54
C SER A 200 -24.57 4.23 -11.90
N SER A 201 -25.63 4.24 -12.72
CA SER A 201 -25.61 4.76 -14.06
C SER A 201 -25.12 6.18 -13.93
N LYS A 202 -23.87 6.38 -14.34
CA LYS A 202 -23.24 7.68 -14.48
C LYS A 202 -24.24 8.53 -15.24
N GLY A 203 -24.70 9.61 -14.60
CA GLY A 203 -25.88 10.38 -14.99
C GLY A 203 -25.99 10.55 -16.50
N ARG A 204 -26.95 9.85 -17.09
CA ARG A 204 -27.48 10.19 -18.41
C ARG A 204 -28.71 11.05 -18.17
N SER A 205 -28.54 12.33 -18.42
CA SER A 205 -29.58 13.36 -18.35
C SER A 205 -30.85 12.91 -19.06
N ALA A 206 -31.97 13.23 -18.43
CA ALA A 206 -33.32 12.90 -18.86
C ALA A 206 -33.65 13.42 -20.27
N LYS A 207 -34.02 12.53 -21.18
CA LYS A 207 -35.22 12.66 -22.04
C LYS A 207 -35.51 11.38 -22.84
N ASP A 208 -36.81 11.08 -22.89
CA ASP A 208 -37.56 10.24 -23.83
C ASP A 208 -37.66 8.69 -23.66
N LYS A 209 -38.85 8.32 -23.17
CA LYS A 209 -39.84 7.33 -23.68
C LYS A 209 -39.43 5.87 -24.01
N ILE A 210 -39.95 4.98 -23.15
CA ILE A 210 -40.74 3.74 -23.38
C ILE A 210 -40.18 2.60 -24.29
N GLU A 211 -40.11 1.42 -23.65
CA GLU A 211 -40.15 0.00 -24.10
C GLU A 211 -38.86 -0.85 -24.12
N PRO A 212 -38.92 -2.13 -23.64
CA PRO A 212 -37.77 -2.89 -23.21
C PRO A 212 -37.16 -3.73 -24.34
N LEU A 213 -35.95 -3.39 -24.74
CA LEU A 213 -35.14 -4.21 -25.66
C LEU A 213 -34.02 -4.90 -24.90
N ARG A 214 -34.18 -6.22 -24.84
CA ARG A 214 -33.20 -7.25 -24.51
C ARG A 214 -32.00 -7.11 -25.46
N ALA A 215 -30.79 -6.90 -24.93
CA ALA A 215 -29.51 -7.04 -25.64
C ALA A 215 -28.45 -7.32 -24.57
N GLU A 216 -28.09 -8.59 -24.39
CA GLU A 216 -26.92 -9.24 -25.02
C GLU A 216 -25.60 -8.80 -24.40
N GLU A 217 -24.90 -9.83 -23.93
CA GLU A 217 -23.56 -9.80 -23.36
C GLU A 217 -22.57 -9.24 -24.37
N ASP A 218 -21.84 -8.21 -23.99
CA ASP A 218 -20.46 -8.02 -24.42
C ASP A 218 -19.80 -7.00 -23.48
N VAL A 219 -19.15 -7.51 -22.43
CA VAL A 219 -18.10 -6.75 -21.75
C VAL A 219 -16.81 -7.53 -22.00
N VAL A 220 -16.15 -7.14 -23.07
CA VAL A 220 -14.72 -7.36 -23.25
C VAL A 220 -14.05 -6.44 -22.24
N ASP A 221 -13.73 -6.97 -21.05
CA ASP A 221 -12.85 -6.25 -20.13
C ASP A 221 -11.42 -6.71 -20.43
N ASP A 222 -10.68 -5.74 -20.95
CA ASP A 222 -9.28 -5.79 -21.30
C ASP A 222 -8.49 -6.06 -20.01
N VAL A 223 -8.07 -7.31 -19.81
CA VAL A 223 -7.11 -7.64 -18.76
C VAL A 223 -5.76 -7.10 -19.24
N SER A 224 -5.52 -5.83 -18.94
CA SER A 224 -4.18 -5.25 -18.96
C SER A 224 -3.37 -5.96 -17.89
N ASP A 225 -2.68 -7.03 -18.29
CA ASP A 225 -1.48 -7.51 -17.61
C ASP A 225 -0.49 -6.34 -17.56
N GLU A 226 -0.41 -5.65 -16.43
CA GLU A 226 0.72 -4.77 -16.13
C GLU A 226 1.92 -5.65 -15.78
N GLU A 227 2.67 -6.03 -16.80
CA GLU A 227 4.06 -6.46 -16.65
C GLU A 227 4.90 -5.28 -16.14
N GLU A 228 5.65 -5.51 -15.06
CA GLU A 228 6.64 -4.58 -14.53
C GLU A 228 7.75 -4.33 -15.57
N GLU A 229 7.70 -3.21 -16.29
CA GLU A 229 8.87 -2.70 -17.02
C GLU A 229 9.52 -1.52 -16.29
N THR A 230 10.73 -1.80 -15.83
CA THR A 230 11.72 -0.86 -15.29
C THR A 230 11.94 0.34 -16.21
N GLN A 231 11.76 1.54 -15.68
CA GLN A 231 12.05 2.80 -16.34
C GLN A 231 13.54 2.94 -16.66
N SER A 232 13.88 2.97 -17.95
CA SER A 232 15.13 3.59 -18.43
C SER A 232 14.81 4.72 -19.41
N ASP A 233 15.16 5.92 -18.96
CA ASP A 233 15.02 7.24 -19.55
C ASP A 233 15.80 7.38 -20.88
N THR A 234 15.14 7.74 -21.99
CA THR A 234 15.76 8.43 -23.13
C THR A 234 14.76 9.35 -23.83
N LEU A 235 14.94 10.65 -23.62
CA LEU A 235 14.32 11.75 -24.34
C LEU A 235 14.59 11.69 -25.86
N PHE A 236 13.62 12.24 -26.63
CA PHE A 236 13.59 12.52 -28.08
C PHE A 236 13.12 11.39 -29.01
N LYS A 237 11.88 11.51 -29.49
CA LYS A 237 11.44 10.94 -30.78
C LYS A 237 10.39 11.80 -31.47
N GLU A 238 10.77 12.32 -32.63
CA GLU A 238 9.94 13.07 -33.57
C GLU A 238 8.80 12.22 -34.15
N LYS A 239 7.67 12.88 -34.42
CA LYS A 239 6.47 12.30 -35.06
C LYS A 239 6.77 11.91 -36.51
N LYS A 240 6.60 10.62 -36.85
CA LYS A 240 6.48 10.15 -38.25
C LYS A 240 5.00 9.96 -38.65
N PRO A 241 4.60 10.32 -39.89
CA PRO A 241 3.20 10.35 -40.32
C PRO A 241 2.60 8.96 -40.62
N LYS A 242 1.30 8.81 -40.35
CA LYS A 242 0.50 7.59 -40.56
C LYS A 242 0.25 7.34 -42.06
N LYS A 243 0.55 6.13 -42.55
CA LYS A 243 0.09 5.63 -43.86
C LYS A 243 -1.34 5.04 -43.77
N PRO A 244 -2.21 5.24 -44.78
CA PRO A 244 -3.60 4.79 -44.75
C PRO A 244 -3.74 3.26 -45.00
N LYS A 245 -4.64 2.60 -44.27
CA LYS A 245 -4.97 1.18 -44.43
C LYS A 245 -5.83 0.94 -45.68
N LYS A 246 -5.40 -0.02 -46.53
CA LYS A 246 -6.15 -0.52 -47.70
C LYS A 246 -7.41 -1.29 -47.27
N ARG A 247 -8.52 -1.00 -47.93
CA ARG A 247 -9.84 -1.65 -47.77
C ARG A 247 -9.87 -2.92 -48.63
N ASN A 248 -10.01 -4.10 -48.02
CA ASN A 248 -10.17 -5.36 -48.75
C ASN A 248 -11.62 -5.51 -49.23
N THR A 249 -11.81 -5.52 -50.55
CA THR A 249 -13.06 -5.90 -51.23
C THR A 249 -13.12 -7.43 -51.38
N LYS A 250 -14.08 -8.10 -50.72
CA LYS A 250 -14.48 -9.48 -51.07
C LYS A 250 -15.49 -9.41 -52.23
N LYS A 251 -15.14 -10.05 -53.35
CA LYS A 251 -16.02 -10.26 -54.52
C LYS A 251 -17.14 -11.25 -54.17
N ARG A 252 -18.35 -10.96 -54.66
CA ARG A 252 -19.46 -11.89 -54.83
C ARG A 252 -19.25 -12.68 -56.13
N LYS A 253 -19.25 -14.00 -56.05
CA LYS A 253 -20.09 -14.93 -56.82
C LYS A 253 -19.84 -16.34 -56.32
#